data_AF-A0A3S2BLZ7-F1
#
_entry.id   AF-A0A3S2BLZ7-F1
#
_cell.length_a   1.000
_cell.length_b   1.000
_cell.length_c   1.000
_cell.angle_alpha   90.00
_cell.angle_beta   90.00
_cell.angle_gamma   90.00
#
_symmetry.space_group_name_H-M   'P 1'
#
loop_
_entity.id
_entity.type
_entity.pdbx_description
1 polymer ?
#
loop_
_entity_poly.entity_id
_entity_poly.type
_entity_poly.pdbx_seq_one_letter_code
_entity_poly.pdbx_strand_id
1 'polypeptide(L)'
;MESATFKQPIFVRDDSFVLKKIGCVMDAIEFLEEWPVERRGLLHGAACDTCYSAYDGRKSVEAAHKAFATWARRVGVIEDVPLAPSWMTGPKIGSAHELTVKTLCGGNHAAAANNLPRAHEEERLG
;
A
#
# COMPACT_ATOMS: atom_id res chain seq x y z
N MET A 1 -18.63 -16.89 -21.95
CA MET A 1 -17.70 -17.03 -20.80
C MET A 1 -17.49 -15.62 -20.27
N GLU A 2 -18.49 -15.04 -19.60
CA GLU A 2 -18.44 -13.65 -19.09
C GLU A 2 -18.39 -13.59 -17.55
N SER A 3 -18.37 -14.74 -16.88
CA SER A 3 -18.52 -14.85 -15.42
C SER A 3 -17.32 -14.39 -14.59
N ALA A 4 -16.23 -13.91 -15.21
CA ALA A 4 -15.02 -13.45 -14.54
C ALA A 4 -14.73 -11.94 -14.71
N THR A 5 -15.73 -11.17 -15.14
CA THR A 5 -15.61 -9.72 -15.37
C THR A 5 -15.59 -8.94 -14.06
N PHE A 6 -14.68 -7.98 -13.95
CA PHE A 6 -14.63 -7.07 -12.80
C PHE A 6 -15.73 -6.01 -12.89
N LYS A 7 -16.37 -5.72 -11.76
CA LYS A 7 -17.38 -4.65 -11.64
C LYS A 7 -16.80 -3.27 -11.99
N GLN A 8 -15.54 -3.06 -11.66
CA GLN A 8 -14.78 -1.86 -12.01
C GLN A 8 -13.46 -2.31 -12.64
N PRO A 9 -13.10 -1.78 -13.83
CA PRO A 9 -11.83 -2.11 -14.44
C PRO A 9 -10.68 -1.44 -13.66
N ILE A 10 -9.50 -2.06 -13.70
CA ILE A 10 -8.27 -1.51 -13.14
C ILE A 10 -7.40 -1.03 -14.30
N PHE A 11 -6.93 0.21 -14.24
CA PHE A 11 -6.01 0.75 -15.24
C PHE A 11 -4.58 0.64 -14.72
N VAL A 12 -3.71 0.04 -15.52
CA VAL A 12 -2.30 -0.14 -15.18
C VAL A 12 -1.42 0.37 -16.31
N ARG A 13 -0.22 0.81 -15.96
CA ARG A 13 0.81 1.13 -16.93
C ARG A 13 1.86 0.02 -16.95
N ASP A 14 2.14 -0.52 -18.12
CA ASP A 14 3.22 -1.48 -18.30
C ASP A 14 4.59 -0.78 -18.44
N ASP A 15 5.65 -1.56 -18.63
CA ASP A 15 7.02 -1.03 -18.77
C ASP A 15 7.23 -0.26 -20.09
N SER A 16 6.34 -0.42 -21.05
CA SER A 16 6.32 0.38 -22.30
C SER A 16 5.54 1.70 -22.12
N PHE A 17 5.16 2.03 -20.89
CA PHE A 17 4.31 3.16 -20.53
C PHE A 17 2.92 3.14 -21.19
N VAL A 18 2.48 1.97 -21.69
CA VAL A 18 1.18 1.81 -22.32
C VAL A 18 0.12 1.59 -21.23
N LEU A 19 -0.97 2.35 -21.32
CA LEU A 19 -2.12 2.18 -20.44
C LEU A 19 -2.91 0.93 -20.85
N LYS A 20 -2.89 -0.10 -20.00
CA LYS A 20 -3.68 -1.33 -20.17
C LYS A 20 -4.92 -1.26 -19.27
N LYS A 21 -6.07 -1.66 -19.82
CA LYS A 21 -7.32 -1.81 -19.07
C LYS A 21 -7.49 -3.28 -18.68
N ILE A 22 -7.56 -3.55 -17.39
CA ILE A 22 -7.79 -4.88 -16.83
C ILE A 22 -9.28 -4.98 -16.48
N GLY A 23 -10.05 -5.66 -17.33
CA GLY A 23 -11.50 -5.77 -17.23
C GLY A 23 -11.99 -7.07 -16.59
N CYS A 24 -11.16 -8.10 -16.55
CA CYS A 24 -11.52 -9.41 -16.02
C CYS A 24 -10.34 -10.14 -15.36
N VAL A 25 -10.63 -11.30 -14.75
CA VAL A 25 -9.61 -12.16 -14.14
C VAL A 25 -8.57 -12.62 -15.16
N MET A 26 -8.96 -12.92 -16.40
CA MET A 26 -8.02 -13.37 -17.44
C MET A 26 -7.01 -12.28 -17.79
N ASP A 27 -7.48 -11.05 -18.04
CA ASP A 27 -6.60 -9.89 -18.30
C ASP A 27 -5.60 -9.68 -17.15
N ALA A 28 -6.04 -9.91 -15.90
CA ALA A 28 -5.19 -9.79 -14.73
C ALA A 28 -4.12 -10.89 -14.68
N ILE A 29 -4.47 -12.13 -15.05
CA ILE A 29 -3.52 -13.26 -15.13
C ILE A 29 -2.47 -12.98 -16.20
N GLU A 30 -2.90 -12.61 -17.41
CA GLU A 30 -2.00 -12.30 -18.53
C GLU A 30 -0.99 -11.20 -18.13
N PHE A 31 -1.48 -10.11 -17.52
CA PHE A 31 -0.62 -9.03 -17.04
C PHE A 31 0.40 -9.51 -15.98
N LEU A 32 -0.02 -10.39 -15.07
CA LEU A 32 0.87 -10.95 -14.05
C LEU A 32 1.90 -11.92 -14.64
N GLU A 33 1.53 -12.71 -15.65
CA GLU A 33 2.43 -13.65 -16.33
C GLU A 33 3.51 -12.95 -17.16
N GLU A 34 3.18 -11.83 -17.78
CA GLU A 34 4.11 -10.97 -18.53
C GLU A 34 5.03 -10.14 -17.61
N TRP A 35 4.72 -10.07 -16.31
CA TRP A 35 5.45 -9.23 -15.36
C TRP A 35 6.94 -9.61 -15.28
N PRO A 36 7.89 -8.65 -15.34
CA PRO A 36 9.32 -8.94 -15.34
C PRO A 36 9.75 -9.79 -14.16
N VAL A 37 10.54 -10.84 -14.44
CA VAL A 37 10.93 -11.85 -13.44
C VAL A 37 11.66 -11.22 -12.26
N GLU A 38 12.51 -10.24 -12.53
CA GLU A 38 13.32 -9.50 -11.54
C GLU A 38 12.45 -8.68 -10.58
N ARG A 39 11.21 -8.36 -10.97
CA ARG A 39 10.23 -7.59 -10.19
C ARG A 39 9.14 -8.47 -9.57
N ARG A 40 9.23 -9.80 -9.72
CA ARG A 40 8.33 -10.74 -9.05
C ARG A 40 8.75 -10.87 -7.59
N GLY A 41 7.81 -10.61 -6.70
CA GLY A 41 8.00 -10.77 -5.26
C GLY A 41 6.82 -11.52 -4.63
N LEU A 42 6.81 -11.62 -3.30
CA LEU A 42 5.75 -12.32 -2.56
C LEU A 42 4.34 -11.80 -2.91
N LEU A 43 4.20 -10.49 -3.10
CA LEU A 43 2.93 -9.88 -3.47
C LEU A 43 2.47 -10.26 -4.89
N HIS A 44 3.42 -10.43 -5.82
CA HIS A 44 3.12 -10.91 -7.18
C HIS A 44 2.62 -12.36 -7.13
N GLY A 45 3.30 -13.24 -6.39
CA GLY A 45 2.88 -14.63 -6.22
C GLY A 45 1.50 -14.76 -5.56
N ALA A 46 1.22 -13.96 -4.52
CA ALA A 46 -0.08 -13.93 -3.86
C ALA A 46 -1.22 -13.44 -4.78
N ALA A 47 -0.93 -12.47 -5.65
CA ALA A 47 -1.87 -12.01 -6.66
C ALA A 47 -2.14 -13.10 -7.72
N CYS A 48 -1.08 -13.76 -8.22
CA CYS A 48 -1.19 -14.89 -9.14
C CYS A 48 -2.07 -16.00 -8.58
N ASP A 49 -1.74 -16.51 -7.38
CA ASP A 49 -2.51 -17.58 -6.72
C ASP A 49 -4.00 -17.23 -6.61
N THR A 50 -4.29 -16.00 -6.23
CA THR A 50 -5.67 -15.54 -6.05
C THR A 50 -6.41 -15.42 -7.38
N CYS A 51 -5.75 -14.89 -8.42
CA CYS A 51 -6.34 -14.79 -9.75
C CYS A 51 -6.58 -16.17 -10.39
N TYR A 52 -5.60 -17.08 -10.35
CA TYR A 52 -5.80 -18.46 -10.85
C TYR A 52 -6.88 -19.19 -10.06
N SER A 53 -6.89 -19.07 -8.73
CA SER A 53 -7.96 -19.66 -7.92
C SER A 53 -9.33 -19.09 -8.25
N ALA A 54 -9.44 -17.82 -8.63
CA ALA A 54 -10.71 -17.24 -9.07
C ALA A 54 -11.10 -17.72 -10.47
N TYR A 55 -10.13 -17.86 -11.37
CA TYR A 55 -10.32 -18.43 -12.70
C TYR A 55 -10.84 -19.89 -12.63
N ASP A 56 -10.28 -20.69 -11.72
CA ASP A 56 -10.71 -22.06 -11.43
C ASP A 56 -12.04 -22.14 -10.63
N GLY A 57 -12.63 -21.00 -10.27
CA GLY A 57 -13.87 -20.94 -9.47
C GLY A 57 -13.72 -21.26 -7.98
N ARG A 58 -12.48 -21.39 -7.47
CA ARG A 58 -12.18 -21.62 -6.04
C ARG A 58 -12.25 -20.35 -5.19
N LYS A 59 -12.04 -19.18 -5.78
CA LYS A 59 -12.16 -17.85 -5.13
C LYS A 59 -13.13 -16.97 -5.93
N SER A 60 -13.65 -15.91 -5.30
CA SER A 60 -14.54 -14.96 -5.99
C SER A 60 -13.77 -14.03 -6.94
N VAL A 61 -14.48 -13.52 -7.94
CA VAL A 61 -13.96 -12.50 -8.88
C VAL A 61 -13.59 -11.22 -8.12
N GLU A 62 -14.37 -10.83 -7.11
CA GLU A 62 -14.04 -9.70 -6.23
C GLU A 62 -12.74 -9.90 -5.46
N ALA A 63 -12.43 -11.14 -5.05
CA ALA A 63 -11.17 -11.44 -4.36
C ALA A 63 -9.97 -11.26 -5.31
N ALA A 64 -10.08 -11.72 -6.56
CA ALA A 64 -9.07 -11.49 -7.59
C ALA A 64 -8.87 -10.00 -7.89
N HIS A 65 -9.97 -9.26 -8.09
CA HIS A 65 -9.93 -7.81 -8.31
C HIS A 65 -9.20 -7.10 -7.16
N LYS A 66 -9.53 -7.42 -5.90
CA LYS A 66 -8.91 -6.80 -4.73
C LYS A 66 -7.42 -7.15 -4.60
N ALA A 67 -7.06 -8.42 -4.86
CA ALA A 67 -5.68 -8.87 -4.80
C ALA A 67 -4.82 -8.17 -5.87
N PHE A 68 -5.29 -8.16 -7.13
CA PHE A 68 -4.61 -7.47 -8.22
C PHE A 68 -4.48 -5.97 -7.96
N ALA A 69 -5.55 -5.28 -7.56
CA ALA A 69 -5.52 -3.85 -7.26
C ALA A 69 -4.53 -3.51 -6.13
N THR A 70 -4.46 -4.36 -5.11
CA THR A 70 -3.55 -4.18 -3.98
C THR A 70 -2.09 -4.37 -4.41
N TRP A 71 -1.82 -5.40 -5.20
CA TRP A 71 -0.51 -5.63 -5.78
C TRP A 71 -0.09 -4.47 -6.69
N ALA A 72 -0.94 -4.06 -7.63
CA ALA A 72 -0.67 -2.98 -8.59
C ALA A 72 -0.34 -1.65 -7.89
N ARG A 73 -1.07 -1.31 -6.81
CA ARG A 73 -0.75 -0.17 -5.94
C ARG A 73 0.62 -0.28 -5.30
N ARG A 74 0.99 -1.47 -4.80
CA ARG A 74 2.24 -1.69 -4.08
C ARG A 74 3.46 -1.64 -4.97
N VAL A 75 3.34 -2.08 -6.22
CA VAL A 75 4.44 -2.03 -7.20
C VAL A 75 4.45 -0.74 -8.03
N GLY A 76 3.48 0.16 -7.81
CA GLY A 76 3.44 1.49 -8.41
C GLY A 76 3.04 1.53 -9.89
N VAL A 77 2.24 0.56 -10.35
CA VAL A 77 1.76 0.52 -11.76
C VAL A 77 0.31 0.91 -11.94
N ILE A 78 -0.42 1.15 -10.84
CA ILE A 78 -1.81 1.60 -10.95
C ILE A 78 -1.85 3.05 -11.43
N GLU A 79 -2.67 3.32 -12.43
CA GLU A 79 -3.00 4.68 -12.83
C GLU A 79 -4.40 4.99 -12.27
N ASP A 80 -4.45 5.93 -11.31
CA ASP A 80 -5.72 6.48 -10.84
C ASP A 80 -6.30 7.35 -11.96
N VAL A 81 -7.02 6.74 -12.89
CA VAL A 81 -7.83 7.47 -13.88
C VAL A 81 -9.01 8.07 -13.12
N PRO A 82 -9.09 9.41 -12.96
CA PRO A 82 -10.17 10.02 -12.22
C PRO A 82 -11.48 9.77 -12.98
N LEU A 83 -12.43 9.07 -12.35
CA LEU A 83 -13.77 8.85 -12.92
C LEU A 83 -14.56 10.15 -13.12
N ALA A 84 -14.09 11.24 -12.51
CA ALA A 84 -14.56 12.61 -12.76
C ALA A 84 -13.33 13.54 -12.88
N PRO A 85 -13.38 14.56 -13.76
CA PRO A 85 -12.34 15.58 -13.84
C PRO A 85 -11.99 16.17 -12.47
N SER A 86 -10.73 16.56 -12.27
CA SER A 86 -10.25 17.12 -10.99
C SER A 86 -11.01 18.38 -10.54
N TRP A 87 -11.65 19.12 -11.46
CA TRP A 87 -12.52 20.25 -11.14
C TRP A 87 -13.88 19.85 -10.53
N MET A 88 -14.27 18.59 -10.66
CA MET A 88 -15.53 18.02 -10.15
C MET A 88 -15.33 17.28 -8.81
N THR A 89 -14.09 16.98 -8.43
CA THR A 89 -13.77 16.43 -7.11
C THR A 89 -13.36 17.57 -6.19
N GLY A 90 -14.27 17.97 -5.28
CA GLY A 90 -13.95 18.96 -4.26
C GLY A 90 -12.70 18.56 -3.44
N PRO A 91 -12.01 19.52 -2.80
CA PRO A 91 -10.74 19.25 -2.12
C PRO A 91 -10.83 18.07 -1.16
N LYS A 92 -10.23 16.93 -1.51
CA LYS A 92 -10.01 15.84 -0.57
C LYS A 92 -8.86 16.27 0.34
N ILE A 93 -9.21 16.81 1.50
CA ILE A 93 -8.29 16.93 2.64
C ILE A 93 -7.74 15.52 2.92
N GLY A 94 -6.45 15.33 2.64
CA GLY A 94 -5.76 14.05 2.79
C GLY A 94 -5.79 13.57 4.24
N SER A 95 -6.21 12.33 4.46
CA SER A 95 -5.99 11.64 5.72
C SER A 95 -4.51 11.24 5.79
N ALA A 96 -3.85 11.73 6.84
CA ALA A 96 -2.42 11.72 7.07
C ALA A 96 -1.86 10.32 7.31
N HIS A 97 -0.78 9.98 6.61
CA HIS A 97 0.25 9.06 7.09
C HIS A 97 1.60 9.51 6.55
N GLU A 98 2.21 10.51 7.18
CA GLU A 98 3.67 10.59 7.21
C GLU A 98 4.13 11.38 8.44
N LEU A 99 4.34 10.65 9.53
CA LEU A 99 5.19 11.10 10.62
C LEU A 99 6.63 10.98 10.15
N THR A 100 7.23 12.08 9.71
CA THR A 100 8.64 12.41 9.98
C THR A 100 8.84 13.89 9.69
N VAL A 101 8.82 14.71 10.75
CA VAL A 101 9.46 16.01 10.71
C VAL A 101 10.39 16.09 11.91
N LYS A 102 11.69 15.88 11.64
CA LYS A 102 12.77 16.33 12.52
C LYS A 102 12.81 17.85 12.44
N THR A 103 12.51 18.53 13.54
CA THR A 103 12.84 19.94 13.72
C THR A 103 13.70 20.08 14.96
N LEU A 104 14.98 20.37 14.71
CA LEU A 104 15.92 20.96 15.65
C LEU A 104 15.66 22.48 15.76
N CYS A 105 16.24 23.08 16.81
CA CYS A 105 16.14 24.47 17.30
C CYS A 105 15.06 24.61 18.39
N GLY A 106 15.34 24.95 19.65
CA GLY A 106 16.50 25.60 20.26
C GLY A 106 15.99 26.77 21.11
N GLY A 107 16.35 26.84 22.40
CA GLY A 107 16.23 28.07 23.19
C GLY A 107 15.44 27.99 24.49
N ASN A 108 16.13 27.54 25.55
CA ASN A 108 16.26 28.10 26.90
C ASN A 108 15.05 28.75 27.58
N HIS A 109 14.71 28.28 28.79
CA HIS A 109 14.49 29.19 29.92
C HIS A 109 14.85 28.48 31.25
N ALA A 110 15.32 29.30 32.18
CA ALA A 110 16.21 28.99 33.29
C ALA A 110 15.54 28.60 34.62
N ALA A 111 16.41 28.20 35.56
CA ALA A 111 16.23 28.18 37.02
C ALA A 111 15.38 27.02 37.59
N ALA A 112 15.68 26.39 38.72
CA ALA A 112 16.52 26.77 39.84
C ALA A 112 17.01 25.53 40.63
N ALA A 113 18.15 25.71 41.30
CA ALA A 113 18.62 25.13 42.57
C ALA A 113 17.92 23.88 43.15
N ASN A 114 18.69 22.84 43.50
CA ASN A 114 19.26 22.67 44.85
C ASN A 114 20.14 21.41 44.97
N ASN A 115 21.34 21.62 45.52
CA ASN A 115 22.10 20.78 46.47
C ASN A 115 22.09 19.23 46.43
N LEU A 116 23.30 18.69 46.23
CA LEU A 116 23.85 17.41 46.76
C LEU A 116 23.75 17.36 48.33
N PRO A 117 24.06 16.26 49.06
CA PRO A 117 24.50 14.93 48.64
C PRO A 117 23.87 13.73 49.43
N ARG A 118 24.27 12.53 49.01
CA ARG A 118 24.53 11.31 49.83
C ARG A 118 23.50 10.87 50.88
N ALA A 119 22.95 9.67 50.67
CA ALA A 119 23.07 8.57 51.64
C ALA A 119 22.80 7.23 50.91
N HIS A 120 23.83 6.40 50.82
CA HIS A 120 23.70 4.97 50.54
C HIS A 120 24.35 4.26 51.73
N GLU A 121 23.50 3.66 52.55
CA GLU A 121 23.80 2.72 53.64
C GLU A 121 22.46 1.98 53.78
N GLU A 122 22.25 0.80 53.20
CA GLU A 122 22.89 -0.49 53.47
C GLU A 122 23.18 -0.72 54.95
N GLU A 123 22.11 -1.05 55.71
CA GLU A 123 22.11 -2.11 56.72
C GLU A 123 20.68 -2.68 56.81
N ARG A 124 20.50 -3.96 56.42
CA ARG A 124 20.35 -5.12 57.34
C ARG A 124 19.37 -4.87 58.48
N LEU A 125 18.30 -5.67 58.51
CA LEU A 125 17.54 -6.18 59.66
C LEU A 125 16.39 -6.99 59.05
N GLY A 126 16.13 -8.26 59.34
CA GLY A 126 16.67 -9.23 60.28
C GLY A 126 15.91 -10.53 60.03
#